data_AF-A0A3Q7QYA5-F1
#
_entry.id   AF-A0A3Q7QYA5-F1
#
_cell.length_a   1.000
_cell.length_b   1.000
_cell.length_c   1.000
_cell.angle_alpha   90.00
_cell.angle_beta   90.00
_cell.angle_gamma   90.00
#
_symmetry.space_group_name_H-M   'P 1'
#
loop_
_entity.id
_entity.type
_entity.pdbx_description
1 polymer ?
#
loop_
_entity_poly.entity_id
_entity_poly.type
_entity_poly.pdbx_seq_one_letter_code
_entity_poly.pdbx_strand_id
1 'polypeptide(L)'
;MAAGETQLYAKVSNKHKGRSTPSLLDPLLGMGFPAHTALKALAATGRKTAEEASDWLRCHRNDPSLDDPIPQEYALFLCPTGPLLEKLEEFWRDSKRQCAKNRAHEVFPHITLCDFFTCEDHKVECLYEALKKAGDRILGSFPPTVPLVLYSSISYLGFFVSDSPADVIREFAMMFATEASVLADCTVKPCTKQLHLTLAHKFYPHHQRTLEQLARAIHPSHSCQWTAALYSRDMRFVHYQTLRALFQYKPQNVDELTLSPGDYIFVDPTQQEEASKGWVIGISQRTGCRGFLPENYTEQASESDTWVKHRTYTFSLAMDLISRKDGEASGRRNGELHASQMPRGISSIQALQATIARRSVLVVRHGERVDQIFGKSWLQQCSTPDGKYYRPDLNFPYSLPRRSNGIKDFENDPPLSSCGIFQSRMAGEALLDSGIRVTSVFTSPALRCVQTAKHILEELKLEKKIKIRVEPGIFEWTKWESGKTTPTLMTLDELKEADFNVSTDYRFLLWACASVKKIKRKANGNW
;
A
#
# COMPACT_ATOMS: atom_id res chain seq x y z
N MET A 1 27.80 -33.55 -43.43
CA MET A 1 28.69 -32.35 -43.51
C MET A 1 27.81 -31.16 -43.24
N ALA A 2 27.70 -30.75 -41.98
CA ALA A 2 28.56 -29.77 -41.31
C ALA A 2 28.21 -28.35 -41.79
N ALA A 3 28.00 -27.34 -40.96
CA ALA A 3 27.97 -27.16 -39.51
C ALA A 3 27.32 -25.79 -39.27
N GLY A 4 26.73 -25.55 -38.10
CA GLY A 4 26.22 -24.23 -37.74
C GLY A 4 25.41 -24.23 -36.45
N GLU A 5 25.94 -24.83 -35.39
CA GLU A 5 25.45 -24.61 -34.03
C GLU A 5 25.69 -23.14 -33.64
N THR A 6 24.62 -22.38 -33.40
CA THR A 6 24.73 -21.07 -32.73
C THR A 6 24.46 -21.28 -31.24
N GLN A 7 25.55 -21.38 -30.48
CA GLN A 7 25.55 -21.40 -29.01
C GLN A 7 24.96 -20.10 -28.44
N LEU A 8 23.77 -20.18 -27.85
CA LEU A 8 23.06 -19.07 -27.20
C LEU A 8 23.29 -19.06 -25.67
N TYR A 9 24.54 -19.19 -25.23
CA TYR A 9 24.93 -18.86 -23.85
C TYR A 9 26.40 -18.40 -23.85
N ALA A 10 26.60 -17.11 -24.10
CA ALA A 10 27.90 -16.49 -23.90
C ALA A 10 28.15 -16.31 -22.38
N LYS A 11 29.32 -16.80 -21.95
CA LYS A 11 29.83 -16.73 -20.58
C LYS A 11 29.73 -15.32 -19.98
N VAL A 12 29.21 -15.28 -18.76
CA VAL A 12 29.17 -14.11 -17.88
C VAL A 12 30.56 -13.51 -17.73
N SER A 13 30.72 -12.24 -18.12
CA SER A 13 31.87 -11.41 -17.78
C SER A 13 31.40 -10.23 -16.94
N ASN A 14 31.65 -10.33 -15.63
CA ASN A 14 31.38 -9.28 -14.66
C ASN A 14 32.39 -8.13 -14.79
N LYS A 15 31.99 -7.01 -15.40
CA LYS A 15 32.65 -5.72 -15.17
C LYS A 15 31.68 -4.55 -15.35
N HIS A 16 30.81 -4.28 -14.39
CA HIS A 16 30.31 -2.93 -14.12
C HIS A 16 30.47 -2.64 -12.62
N LYS A 17 31.57 -1.96 -12.27
CA LYS A 17 31.79 -1.37 -10.95
C LYS A 17 31.00 -0.06 -10.87
N GLY A 18 29.77 -0.16 -10.42
CA GLY A 18 28.97 0.93 -9.86
C GLY A 18 28.31 0.38 -8.60
N ARG A 19 28.22 1.18 -7.53
CA ARG A 19 27.71 0.83 -6.19
C ARG A 19 26.38 0.05 -6.31
N SER A 20 26.43 -1.29 -6.33
CA SER A 20 25.30 -2.13 -6.72
C SER A 20 24.44 -2.48 -5.51
N THR A 21 23.14 -2.24 -5.64
CA THR A 21 22.11 -2.97 -4.86
C THR A 21 22.44 -4.47 -4.86
N PRO A 22 22.25 -5.18 -3.72
CA PRO A 22 22.48 -6.61 -3.69
C PRO A 22 21.58 -7.31 -4.71
N SER A 23 22.16 -8.21 -5.50
CA SER A 23 21.46 -8.98 -6.52
C SER A 23 20.38 -9.86 -5.86
N LEU A 24 19.11 -9.62 -6.18
CA LEU A 24 18.00 -10.49 -5.75
C LEU A 24 18.02 -11.87 -6.44
N LEU A 25 18.83 -12.03 -7.49
CA LEU A 25 18.95 -13.27 -8.24
C LEU A 25 19.82 -14.30 -7.51
N ASP A 26 20.90 -13.86 -6.88
CA ASP A 26 21.91 -14.77 -6.30
C ASP A 26 21.32 -15.71 -5.23
N PRO A 27 20.43 -15.25 -4.32
CA PRO A 27 19.77 -16.16 -3.37
C PRO A 27 18.92 -17.24 -4.06
N LEU A 28 18.22 -16.90 -5.14
CA LEU A 28 17.37 -17.84 -5.88
C LEU A 28 18.21 -18.90 -6.61
N LEU A 29 19.34 -18.49 -7.20
CA LEU A 29 20.30 -19.41 -7.79
C LEU A 29 20.91 -20.33 -6.72
N GLY A 30 21.21 -19.78 -5.53
CA GLY A 30 21.70 -20.55 -4.39
C GLY A 30 20.69 -21.59 -3.88
N MET A 31 19.39 -21.37 -4.08
CA MET A 31 18.32 -22.34 -3.80
C MET A 31 18.15 -23.40 -4.91
N GLY A 32 18.89 -23.29 -6.01
CA GLY A 32 18.88 -24.24 -7.13
C GLY A 32 17.84 -23.94 -8.21
N PHE A 33 17.20 -22.77 -8.20
CA PHE A 33 16.28 -22.40 -9.28
C PHE A 33 17.07 -22.04 -10.56
N PRO A 34 16.61 -22.47 -11.75
CA PRO A 34 17.17 -22.02 -13.02
C PRO A 34 17.14 -20.49 -13.16
N ALA A 35 18.14 -19.92 -13.83
CA ALA A 35 18.28 -18.47 -13.92
C ALA A 35 17.10 -17.79 -14.64
N HIS A 36 16.56 -18.39 -15.71
CA HIS A 36 15.44 -17.83 -16.46
C HIS A 36 14.14 -17.83 -15.64
N THR A 37 13.83 -18.92 -14.92
CA THR A 37 12.64 -18.97 -14.06
C THR A 37 12.77 -18.07 -12.83
N ALA A 38 13.97 -17.96 -12.24
CA ALA A 38 14.25 -17.02 -11.17
C ALA A 38 14.03 -15.56 -11.60
N LEU A 39 14.48 -15.20 -12.80
CA LEU A 39 14.25 -13.87 -13.36
C LEU A 39 12.78 -13.61 -13.67
N LYS A 40 12.07 -14.59 -14.25
CA LYS A 40 10.61 -14.53 -14.46
C LYS A 40 9.86 -14.32 -13.14
N ALA A 41 10.21 -15.05 -12.10
CA ALA A 41 9.59 -14.91 -10.78
C ALA A 41 9.87 -13.53 -10.16
N LEU A 42 11.09 -13.03 -10.30
CA LEU A 42 11.45 -11.67 -9.90
C LEU A 42 10.62 -10.62 -10.67
N ALA A 43 10.44 -10.79 -11.99
CA ALA A 43 9.59 -9.91 -12.78
C ALA A 43 8.12 -9.99 -12.33
N ALA A 44 7.56 -11.20 -12.18
CA ALA A 44 6.18 -11.44 -11.76
C ALA A 44 5.85 -10.97 -10.33
N THR A 45 6.87 -10.74 -9.50
CA THR A 45 6.70 -10.24 -8.11
C THR A 45 7.14 -8.78 -7.96
N GLY A 46 7.49 -8.10 -9.05
CA GLY A 46 7.87 -6.68 -9.02
C GLY A 46 9.28 -6.43 -8.49
N ARG A 47 10.10 -7.49 -8.37
CA ARG A 47 11.46 -7.46 -7.83
C ARG A 47 11.49 -6.79 -6.45
N LYS A 48 10.59 -7.21 -5.57
CA LYS A 48 10.47 -6.71 -4.18
C LYS A 48 11.47 -7.39 -3.26
N THR A 49 11.44 -8.72 -3.19
CA THR A 49 12.33 -9.53 -2.35
C THR A 49 12.64 -10.86 -3.03
N ALA A 50 13.72 -11.52 -2.61
CA ALA A 50 14.05 -12.86 -3.10
C ALA A 50 13.09 -13.93 -2.52
N GLU A 51 12.58 -13.69 -1.32
CA GLU A 51 11.64 -14.56 -0.63
C GLU A 51 10.29 -14.63 -1.38
N GLU A 52 9.73 -13.49 -1.77
CA GLU A 52 8.48 -13.45 -2.54
C GLU A 52 8.63 -14.18 -3.88
N ALA A 53 9.76 -14.00 -4.56
CA ALA A 53 10.06 -14.71 -5.82
C ALA A 53 10.24 -16.23 -5.60
N SER A 54 10.88 -16.64 -4.50
CA SER A 54 11.00 -18.07 -4.15
C SER A 54 9.64 -18.70 -3.88
N ASP A 55 8.78 -18.02 -3.12
CA ASP A 55 7.43 -18.49 -2.82
C ASP A 55 6.58 -18.58 -4.08
N TRP A 56 6.70 -17.60 -4.97
CA TRP A 56 6.06 -17.62 -6.29
C TRP A 56 6.48 -18.86 -7.10
N LEU A 57 7.79 -19.15 -7.18
CA LEU A 57 8.32 -20.34 -7.87
C LEU A 57 7.81 -21.64 -7.27
N ARG A 58 7.76 -21.74 -5.94
CA ARG A 58 7.23 -22.93 -5.24
C ARG A 58 5.76 -23.15 -5.56
N CYS A 59 4.97 -22.07 -5.66
CA CYS A 59 3.56 -22.17 -6.02
C CYS A 59 3.35 -22.52 -7.50
N HIS A 60 4.25 -22.07 -8.39
CA HIS A 60 4.21 -22.32 -9.83
C HIS A 60 4.96 -23.58 -10.27
N ARG A 61 5.39 -24.44 -9.33
CA ARG A 61 6.14 -25.67 -9.66
C ARG A 61 5.43 -26.61 -10.66
N ASN A 62 4.10 -26.49 -10.77
CA ASN A 62 3.26 -27.27 -11.67
C ASN A 62 2.67 -26.41 -12.81
N ASP A 63 3.09 -25.14 -12.95
CA ASP A 63 2.68 -24.29 -14.07
C ASP A 63 3.31 -24.85 -15.36
N PRO A 64 2.52 -25.29 -16.35
CA PRO A 64 3.03 -25.88 -17.59
C PRO A 64 3.85 -24.90 -18.45
N SER A 65 3.75 -23.60 -18.19
CA SER A 65 4.41 -22.52 -18.93
C SER A 65 5.45 -21.75 -18.10
N LEU A 66 5.86 -22.33 -16.95
CA LEU A 66 6.89 -21.74 -16.10
C LEU A 66 8.22 -21.54 -16.87
N ASP A 67 8.57 -22.45 -17.76
CA ASP A 67 9.80 -22.41 -18.55
C ASP A 67 9.69 -21.63 -19.87
N ASP A 68 8.47 -21.27 -20.30
CA ASP A 68 8.27 -20.59 -21.58
C ASP A 68 8.90 -19.19 -21.57
N PRO A 69 9.55 -18.72 -22.64
CA PRO A 69 10.19 -17.40 -22.68
C PRO A 69 9.17 -16.27 -22.94
N ILE A 70 8.07 -16.25 -22.17
CA ILE A 70 7.00 -15.26 -22.29
C ILE A 70 7.27 -14.13 -21.28
N PRO A 71 7.64 -12.91 -21.74
CA PRO A 71 7.87 -11.79 -20.85
C PRO A 71 6.56 -11.22 -20.31
N GLN A 72 6.68 -10.41 -19.26
CA GLN A 72 5.59 -9.54 -18.80
C GLN A 72 5.36 -8.38 -19.80
N GLU A 73 4.13 -7.89 -19.86
CA GLU A 73 3.81 -6.61 -20.48
C GLU A 73 3.84 -5.50 -19.43
N TYR A 74 4.47 -4.37 -19.75
CA TYR A 74 4.65 -3.21 -18.90
C TYR A 74 3.90 -2.00 -19.44
N ALA A 75 3.48 -1.11 -18.55
CA ALA A 75 2.96 0.20 -18.89
C ALA A 75 3.35 1.24 -17.84
N LEU A 76 3.55 2.48 -18.29
CA LEU A 76 3.86 3.61 -17.44
C LEU A 76 2.63 4.51 -17.29
N PHE A 77 2.28 4.80 -16.04
CA PHE A 77 1.13 5.62 -15.69
C PHE A 77 1.54 6.79 -14.80
N LEU A 78 0.94 7.96 -15.00
CA LEU A 78 1.03 9.08 -14.06
C LEU A 78 -0.16 9.02 -13.11
N CYS A 79 0.12 8.78 -11.84
CA CYS A 79 -0.89 8.55 -10.81
C CYS A 79 -0.99 9.75 -9.86
N PRO A 80 -2.19 10.26 -9.57
CA PRO A 80 -2.40 11.23 -8.52
C PRO A 80 -2.23 10.56 -7.15
N THR A 81 -1.89 11.35 -6.13
CA THR A 81 -1.79 10.89 -4.74
C THR A 81 -2.37 11.92 -3.78
N GLY A 82 -2.70 11.50 -2.56
CA GLY A 82 -3.25 12.38 -1.53
C GLY A 82 -4.72 12.77 -1.81
N PRO A 83 -5.15 13.99 -1.44
CA PRO A 83 -6.57 14.37 -1.44
C PRO A 83 -7.30 14.20 -2.78
N LEU A 84 -6.61 14.42 -3.91
CA LEU A 84 -7.22 14.21 -5.22
C LEU A 84 -7.54 12.72 -5.46
N LEU A 85 -6.63 11.82 -5.08
CA LEU A 85 -6.83 10.38 -5.21
C LEU A 85 -8.02 9.92 -4.34
N GLU A 86 -8.10 10.39 -3.10
CA GLU A 86 -9.22 10.08 -2.19
C GLU A 86 -10.58 10.48 -2.81
N LYS A 87 -10.65 11.65 -3.45
CA LYS A 87 -11.87 12.10 -4.14
C LYS A 87 -12.20 11.31 -5.40
N LEU A 88 -11.18 10.85 -6.13
CA LEU A 88 -11.38 9.96 -7.29
C LEU A 88 -11.90 8.58 -6.85
N GLU A 89 -11.39 8.05 -5.74
CA GLU A 89 -11.86 6.78 -5.16
C GLU A 89 -13.29 6.89 -4.59
N GLU A 90 -13.61 8.01 -3.93
CA GLU A 90 -14.98 8.34 -3.52
C GLU A 90 -15.93 8.36 -4.73
N PHE A 91 -15.54 9.08 -5.79
CA PHE A 91 -16.30 9.13 -7.03
C PHE A 91 -16.58 7.72 -7.56
N TRP A 92 -15.56 6.85 -7.63
CA TRP A 92 -15.74 5.50 -8.16
C TRP A 92 -16.62 4.60 -7.34
N ARG A 93 -16.52 4.70 -6.01
CA ARG A 93 -17.42 3.96 -5.12
C ARG A 93 -18.87 4.38 -5.34
N ASP A 94 -19.12 5.68 -5.51
CA ASP A 94 -20.45 6.21 -5.69
C ASP A 94 -20.99 5.99 -7.11
N SER A 95 -20.15 6.12 -8.14
CA SER A 95 -20.52 5.84 -9.54
C SER A 95 -20.82 4.36 -9.73
N LYS A 96 -20.03 3.45 -9.16
CA LYS A 96 -20.30 2.00 -9.22
C LYS A 96 -21.62 1.65 -8.54
N ARG A 97 -21.94 2.31 -7.42
CA ARG A 97 -23.20 2.10 -6.68
C ARG A 97 -24.42 2.63 -7.42
N GLN A 98 -24.32 3.82 -8.02
CA GLN A 98 -25.47 4.51 -8.61
C GLN A 98 -25.64 4.25 -10.11
N CYS A 99 -24.58 3.83 -10.80
CA CYS A 99 -24.53 3.72 -12.27
C CYS A 99 -23.93 2.39 -12.77
N ALA A 100 -23.80 1.40 -11.87
CA ALA A 100 -23.14 0.11 -12.13
C ALA A 100 -21.66 0.21 -12.54
N LYS A 101 -21.00 -0.96 -12.67
CA LYS A 101 -19.60 -1.05 -13.10
C LYS A 101 -19.50 -0.67 -14.59
N ASN A 102 -18.74 0.37 -14.89
CA ASN A 102 -18.22 0.67 -16.24
C ASN A 102 -16.71 0.39 -16.34
N ARG A 103 -16.16 0.46 -17.56
CA ARG A 103 -14.76 0.08 -17.87
C ARG A 103 -13.69 0.92 -17.17
N ALA A 104 -13.99 2.15 -16.73
CA ALA A 104 -13.03 2.95 -15.97
C ALA A 104 -12.68 2.31 -14.61
N HIS A 105 -13.59 1.53 -14.02
CA HIS A 105 -13.36 0.88 -12.72
C HIS A 105 -12.46 -0.36 -12.81
N GLU A 106 -12.05 -0.78 -14.02
CA GLU A 106 -11.14 -1.92 -14.20
C GLU A 106 -9.69 -1.56 -13.82
N VAL A 107 -9.36 -0.27 -13.81
CA VAL A 107 -8.02 0.26 -13.52
C VAL A 107 -8.10 1.30 -12.40
N PHE A 108 -7.02 1.56 -11.67
CA PHE A 108 -6.88 2.64 -10.67
C PHE A 108 -6.84 4.05 -11.33
N PRO A 109 -7.08 5.19 -10.63
CA PRO A 109 -7.14 6.49 -11.30
C PRO A 109 -5.77 6.91 -11.81
N HIS A 110 -5.64 7.20 -13.10
CA HIS A 110 -4.35 7.46 -13.74
C HIS A 110 -4.47 8.27 -15.03
N ILE A 111 -3.32 8.76 -15.50
CA ILE A 111 -3.10 9.23 -16.87
C ILE A 111 -2.13 8.24 -17.55
N THR A 112 -2.52 7.69 -18.70
CA THR A 112 -1.69 6.76 -19.48
C THR A 112 -0.56 7.52 -20.19
N LEU A 113 0.69 7.09 -19.97
CA LEU A 113 1.86 7.76 -20.57
C LEU A 113 2.43 7.02 -21.79
N CYS A 114 2.21 5.71 -21.89
CA CYS A 114 2.62 4.91 -23.04
C CYS A 114 1.65 3.73 -23.26
N ASP A 115 1.70 3.16 -24.46
CA ASP A 115 1.08 1.86 -24.73
C ASP A 115 1.76 0.75 -23.90
N PHE A 116 1.10 -0.39 -23.75
CA PHE A 116 1.74 -1.58 -23.21
C PHE A 116 2.90 -2.02 -24.11
N PHE A 117 4.01 -2.46 -23.50
CA PHE A 117 5.21 -2.93 -24.18
C PHE A 117 5.83 -4.11 -23.42
N THR A 118 6.57 -4.99 -24.09
CA THR A 118 7.25 -6.11 -23.46
C THR A 118 8.68 -5.75 -23.05
N CYS A 119 9.18 -6.40 -21.99
CA CYS A 119 10.58 -6.30 -21.56
C CYS A 119 11.05 -7.69 -21.13
N GLU A 120 12.23 -8.12 -21.59
CA GLU A 120 12.82 -9.40 -21.18
C GLU A 120 13.13 -9.39 -19.68
N ASP A 121 12.87 -10.51 -18.98
CA ASP A 121 12.95 -10.58 -17.52
C ASP A 121 14.32 -10.17 -16.94
N HIS A 122 15.41 -10.42 -17.68
CA HIS A 122 16.77 -10.06 -17.29
C HIS A 122 17.09 -8.56 -17.46
N LYS A 123 16.29 -7.81 -18.22
CA LYS A 123 16.47 -6.37 -18.51
C LYS A 123 15.57 -5.46 -17.66
N VAL A 124 14.73 -6.02 -16.79
CA VAL A 124 13.77 -5.26 -15.98
C VAL A 124 14.46 -4.25 -15.05
N GLU A 125 15.65 -4.54 -14.52
CA GLU A 125 16.42 -3.56 -13.74
C GLU A 125 16.88 -2.38 -14.61
N CYS A 126 17.28 -2.62 -15.86
CA CYS A 126 17.61 -1.55 -16.80
C CYS A 126 16.38 -0.67 -17.10
N LEU A 127 15.18 -1.25 -17.12
CA LEU A 127 13.93 -0.50 -17.26
C LEU A 127 13.64 0.40 -16.04
N TYR A 128 14.03 -0.03 -14.84
CA TYR A 128 13.94 0.80 -13.64
C TYR A 128 14.90 1.98 -13.69
N GLU A 129 16.12 1.76 -14.15
CA GLU A 129 17.10 2.83 -14.38
C GLU A 129 16.64 3.80 -15.46
N ALA A 130 15.97 3.32 -16.51
CA ALA A 130 15.35 4.18 -17.51
C ALA A 130 14.29 5.11 -16.91
N LEU A 131 13.41 4.59 -16.05
CA LEU A 131 12.42 5.39 -15.32
C LEU A 131 13.09 6.44 -14.45
N LYS A 132 14.12 6.05 -13.68
CA LYS A 132 14.86 6.95 -12.80
C LYS A 132 15.52 8.08 -13.61
N LYS A 133 16.28 7.75 -14.66
CA LYS A 133 16.96 8.75 -15.50
C LYS A 133 15.99 9.72 -16.19
N ALA A 134 14.87 9.22 -16.70
CA ALA A 134 13.85 10.07 -17.31
C ALA A 134 13.22 11.00 -16.27
N GLY A 135 12.93 10.48 -15.07
CA GLY A 135 12.41 11.26 -13.96
C GLY A 135 13.38 12.35 -13.49
N ASP A 136 14.64 11.99 -13.25
CA ASP A 136 15.70 12.91 -12.79
C ASP A 136 15.88 14.09 -13.76
N ARG A 137 15.78 13.84 -15.08
CA ARG A 137 15.91 14.89 -16.12
C ARG A 137 14.76 15.89 -16.13
N ILE A 138 13.53 15.43 -15.88
CA ILE A 138 12.33 16.29 -15.94
C ILE A 138 11.97 16.87 -14.58
N LEU A 139 12.55 16.37 -13.48
CA LEU A 139 12.20 16.78 -12.12
C LEU A 139 12.18 18.31 -11.91
N GLY A 140 13.16 19.03 -12.47
CA GLY A 140 13.27 20.47 -12.34
C GLY A 140 12.26 21.29 -13.14
N SER A 141 11.74 20.74 -14.25
CA SER A 141 10.73 21.39 -15.11
C SER A 141 9.32 20.85 -14.88
N PHE A 142 9.16 19.78 -14.10
CA PHE A 142 7.87 19.15 -13.86
C PHE A 142 6.89 20.16 -13.25
N PRO A 143 5.65 20.25 -13.78
CA PRO A 143 4.71 21.28 -13.37
C PRO A 143 4.34 21.15 -11.87
N PRO A 144 4.42 22.23 -11.08
CA PRO A 144 4.08 22.19 -9.65
C PRO A 144 2.59 21.92 -9.42
N THR A 145 1.76 22.28 -10.39
CA THR A 145 0.33 21.97 -10.44
C THR A 145 -0.02 21.44 -11.82
N VAL A 146 -0.87 20.43 -11.88
CA VAL A 146 -1.38 19.87 -13.15
C VAL A 146 -2.88 20.20 -13.20
N PRO A 147 -3.28 21.28 -13.89
CA PRO A 147 -4.67 21.67 -14.00
C PRO A 147 -5.47 20.61 -14.76
N LEU A 148 -6.59 20.19 -14.17
CA LEU A 148 -7.48 19.19 -14.71
C LEU A 148 -8.81 19.85 -15.12
N VAL A 149 -9.20 19.70 -16.38
CA VAL A 149 -10.43 20.27 -16.95
C VAL A 149 -11.45 19.18 -17.20
N LEU A 150 -12.61 19.27 -16.55
CA LEU A 150 -13.67 18.28 -16.70
C LEU A 150 -14.26 18.33 -18.12
N TYR A 151 -14.38 17.17 -18.74
CA TYR A 151 -15.04 16.98 -20.03
C TYR A 151 -16.05 15.85 -19.93
N SER A 152 -17.23 16.06 -20.53
CA SER A 152 -18.34 15.11 -20.56
C SER A 152 -18.87 14.98 -21.98
N SER A 153 -19.18 13.75 -22.38
CA SER A 153 -19.90 13.40 -23.60
C SER A 153 -20.88 12.25 -23.33
N ILE A 154 -21.61 11.83 -24.35
CA ILE A 154 -22.67 10.79 -24.25
C ILE A 154 -22.18 9.43 -23.75
N SER A 155 -20.87 9.15 -23.80
CA SER A 155 -20.29 7.86 -23.44
C SER A 155 -18.91 7.96 -22.81
N TYR A 156 -18.46 9.16 -22.47
CA TYR A 156 -17.16 9.41 -21.84
C TYR A 156 -17.24 10.59 -20.86
N LEU A 157 -16.57 10.45 -19.73
CA LEU A 157 -16.43 11.46 -18.69
C LEU A 157 -15.01 11.36 -18.12
N GLY A 158 -14.30 12.48 -18.07
CA GLY A 158 -12.93 12.50 -17.58
C GLY A 158 -12.37 13.90 -17.43
N PHE A 159 -11.15 13.98 -16.91
CA PHE A 159 -10.39 15.22 -16.84
C PHE A 159 -9.31 15.26 -17.90
N PHE A 160 -9.17 16.37 -18.60
CA PHE A 160 -8.06 16.63 -19.51
C PHE A 160 -7.01 17.52 -18.87
N VAL A 161 -5.75 17.27 -19.19
CA VAL A 161 -4.63 18.13 -18.77
C VAL A 161 -4.48 19.29 -19.76
N SER A 162 -4.30 20.51 -19.25
CA SER A 162 -4.03 21.69 -20.09
C SER A 162 -2.70 21.59 -20.84
N ASP A 163 -2.59 22.27 -21.99
CA ASP A 163 -1.50 22.05 -22.96
C ASP A 163 -0.08 22.22 -22.37
N SER A 164 0.21 23.33 -21.67
CA SER A 164 1.57 23.58 -21.16
C SER A 164 2.07 22.49 -20.17
N PRO A 165 1.32 22.10 -19.12
CA PRO A 165 1.70 20.96 -18.28
C PRO A 165 1.70 19.62 -19.03
N ALA A 166 0.79 19.44 -20.00
CA ALA A 166 0.73 18.22 -20.80
C ALA A 166 1.98 18.05 -21.68
N ASP A 167 2.58 19.13 -22.19
CA ASP A 167 3.81 19.10 -22.98
C ASP A 167 4.99 18.54 -22.18
N VAL A 168 5.18 19.00 -20.93
CA VAL A 168 6.23 18.51 -20.04
C VAL A 168 6.03 17.04 -19.68
N ILE A 169 4.79 16.62 -19.45
CA ILE A 169 4.46 15.22 -19.15
C ILE A 169 4.71 14.33 -20.39
N ARG A 170 4.40 14.82 -21.60
CA ARG A 170 4.71 14.11 -22.86
C ARG A 170 6.20 14.03 -23.11
N GLU A 171 6.96 15.08 -22.80
CA GLU A 171 8.42 15.07 -22.82
C GLU A 171 8.97 13.97 -21.89
N PHE A 172 8.48 13.90 -20.64
CA PHE A 172 8.85 12.82 -19.73
C PHE A 172 8.58 11.42 -20.30
N ALA A 173 7.41 11.19 -20.89
CA ALA A 173 7.07 9.91 -21.52
C ALA A 173 8.00 9.56 -22.69
N MET A 174 8.38 10.56 -23.51
CA MET A 174 9.33 10.39 -24.60
C MET A 174 10.75 10.08 -24.11
N MET A 175 11.18 10.75 -23.03
CA MET A 175 12.48 10.50 -22.40
C MET A 175 12.54 9.10 -21.81
N PHE A 176 11.47 8.64 -21.14
CA PHE A 176 11.37 7.27 -20.66
C PHE A 176 11.47 6.27 -21.81
N ALA A 177 10.75 6.49 -22.92
CA ALA A 177 10.81 5.61 -24.08
C ALA A 177 12.22 5.52 -24.68
N THR A 178 12.94 6.64 -24.75
CA THR A 178 14.32 6.69 -25.25
C THR A 178 15.28 5.95 -24.32
N GLU A 179 15.22 6.20 -23.01
CA GLU A 179 16.08 5.51 -22.04
C GLU A 179 15.76 4.02 -21.96
N ALA A 180 14.48 3.62 -22.06
CA ALA A 180 14.07 2.22 -22.07
C ALA A 180 14.56 1.49 -23.34
N SER A 181 14.57 2.18 -24.49
CA SER A 181 15.15 1.65 -25.72
C SER A 181 16.67 1.47 -25.60
N VAL A 182 17.38 2.44 -25.00
CA VAL A 182 18.85 2.40 -24.87
C VAL A 182 19.32 1.39 -23.83
N LEU A 183 18.63 1.28 -22.70
CA LEU A 183 19.10 0.49 -21.55
C LEU A 183 18.51 -0.93 -21.51
N ALA A 184 17.29 -1.11 -22.02
CA ALA A 184 16.53 -2.36 -21.88
C ALA A 184 16.04 -2.92 -23.23
N ASP A 185 16.48 -2.35 -24.36
CA ASP A 185 16.06 -2.72 -25.72
C ASP A 185 14.53 -2.74 -25.92
N CYS A 186 13.80 -1.92 -25.13
CA CYS A 186 12.34 -1.89 -25.18
C CYS A 186 11.84 -0.91 -26.25
N THR A 187 10.82 -1.33 -27.01
CA THR A 187 10.11 -0.42 -27.93
C THR A 187 8.88 0.15 -27.24
N VAL A 188 9.04 1.31 -26.61
CA VAL A 188 7.95 2.02 -25.91
C VAL A 188 7.35 3.06 -26.84
N LYS A 189 6.02 3.07 -26.99
CA LYS A 189 5.28 4.08 -27.74
C LYS A 189 4.63 5.09 -26.78
N PRO A 190 5.14 6.33 -26.67
CA PRO A 190 4.53 7.36 -25.84
C PRO A 190 3.11 7.70 -26.28
N CYS A 191 2.27 8.10 -25.34
CA CYS A 191 0.91 8.53 -25.61
C CYS A 191 0.90 9.82 -26.45
N THR A 192 0.35 9.74 -27.67
CA THR A 192 0.20 10.87 -28.59
C THR A 192 -1.15 11.56 -28.48
N LYS A 193 -2.11 10.95 -27.79
CA LYS A 193 -3.44 11.52 -27.54
C LYS A 193 -3.34 12.61 -26.48
N GLN A 194 -4.37 13.46 -26.41
CA GLN A 194 -4.48 14.43 -25.34
C GLN A 194 -4.49 13.71 -23.98
N LEU A 195 -3.62 14.13 -23.07
CA LEU A 195 -3.48 13.49 -21.76
C LEU A 195 -4.74 13.69 -20.95
N HIS A 196 -5.27 12.60 -20.41
CA HIS A 196 -6.53 12.59 -19.68
C HIS A 196 -6.54 11.55 -18.56
N LEU A 197 -7.32 11.84 -17.54
CA LEU A 197 -7.72 10.93 -16.47
C LEU A 197 -9.17 10.54 -16.71
N THR A 198 -9.42 9.26 -16.96
CA THR A 198 -10.78 8.76 -17.23
C THR A 198 -11.53 8.53 -15.92
N LEU A 199 -12.72 9.10 -15.79
CA LEU A 199 -13.63 8.86 -14.66
C LEU A 199 -14.63 7.76 -14.97
N ALA A 200 -15.23 7.81 -16.15
CA ALA A 200 -16.19 6.82 -16.64
C ALA A 200 -16.18 6.78 -18.16
N HIS A 201 -16.29 5.60 -18.75
CA HIS A 201 -16.49 5.48 -20.19
C HIS A 201 -17.28 4.22 -20.56
N LYS A 202 -17.89 4.22 -21.75
CA LYS A 202 -18.80 3.16 -22.20
C LYS A 202 -19.95 2.89 -21.20
N PHE A 203 -20.44 3.95 -20.55
CA PHE A 203 -21.62 3.89 -19.68
C PHE A 203 -22.90 4.14 -20.49
N TYR A 204 -24.05 3.72 -19.95
CA TYR A 204 -25.34 3.98 -20.58
C TYR A 204 -25.71 5.48 -20.54
N PRO A 205 -26.29 6.06 -21.60
CA PRO A 205 -26.59 7.50 -21.65
C PRO A 205 -27.45 8.02 -20.48
N HIS A 206 -28.36 7.20 -19.94
CA HIS A 206 -29.20 7.60 -18.80
C HIS A 206 -28.40 7.80 -17.48
N HIS A 207 -27.18 7.29 -17.38
CA HIS A 207 -26.28 7.54 -16.25
C HIS A 207 -25.51 8.86 -16.34
N GLN A 208 -25.49 9.52 -17.51
CA GLN A 208 -24.64 10.69 -17.76
C GLN A 208 -24.86 11.80 -16.73
N ARG A 209 -26.12 12.16 -16.46
CA ARG A 209 -26.46 13.25 -15.52
C ARG A 209 -25.94 12.98 -14.10
N THR A 210 -26.08 11.75 -13.63
CA THR A 210 -25.60 11.34 -12.29
C THR A 210 -24.08 11.37 -12.23
N LEU A 211 -23.41 10.84 -13.25
CA LEU A 211 -21.95 10.84 -13.33
C LEU A 211 -21.38 12.26 -13.38
N GLU A 212 -21.99 13.16 -14.16
CA GLU A 212 -21.60 14.58 -14.19
C GLU A 212 -21.78 15.26 -12.83
N GLN A 213 -22.87 14.96 -12.11
CA GLN A 213 -23.10 15.51 -10.78
C GLN A 213 -22.03 15.04 -9.78
N LEU A 214 -21.69 13.75 -9.81
CA LEU A 214 -20.62 13.20 -8.97
C LEU A 214 -19.25 13.79 -9.33
N ALA A 215 -18.94 13.94 -10.62
CA ALA A 215 -17.65 14.47 -11.06
C ALA A 215 -17.45 15.94 -10.66
N ARG A 216 -18.53 16.75 -10.60
CA ARG A 216 -18.46 18.15 -10.13
C ARG A 216 -18.06 18.28 -8.66
N ALA A 217 -18.24 17.24 -7.84
CA ALA A 217 -17.80 17.23 -6.45
C ALA A 217 -16.27 17.04 -6.30
N ILE A 218 -15.59 16.62 -7.37
CA ILE A 218 -14.14 16.50 -7.41
C ILE A 218 -13.57 17.87 -7.78
N HIS A 219 -13.06 18.63 -6.80
CA HIS A 219 -12.39 19.89 -7.12
C HIS A 219 -11.01 19.62 -7.75
N PRO A 220 -10.76 20.07 -9.00
CA PRO A 220 -9.47 19.87 -9.66
C PRO A 220 -8.29 20.59 -8.98
N SER A 221 -8.59 21.57 -8.13
CA SER A 221 -7.62 22.40 -7.40
C SER A 221 -7.07 21.76 -6.12
N HIS A 222 -7.49 20.55 -5.76
CA HIS A 222 -6.92 19.84 -4.63
C HIS A 222 -5.41 19.64 -4.83
N SER A 223 -4.63 19.90 -3.78
CA SER A 223 -3.19 19.61 -3.79
C SER A 223 -2.98 18.12 -4.04
N CYS A 224 -2.17 17.80 -5.05
CA CYS A 224 -1.87 16.43 -5.44
C CYS A 224 -0.37 16.34 -5.76
N GLN A 225 0.28 15.25 -5.33
CA GLN A 225 1.58 14.86 -5.88
C GLN A 225 1.37 13.85 -6.99
N TRP A 226 2.14 14.01 -8.06
CA TRP A 226 2.12 13.11 -9.20
C TRP A 226 3.28 12.13 -9.10
N THR A 227 2.97 10.86 -9.32
CA THR A 227 3.94 9.78 -9.31
C THR A 227 3.84 9.02 -10.62
N ALA A 228 4.93 8.94 -11.37
CA ALA A 228 5.05 7.99 -12.46
C ALA A 228 5.24 6.59 -11.86
N ALA A 229 4.40 5.64 -12.26
CA ALA A 229 4.40 4.29 -11.72
C ALA A 229 4.45 3.28 -12.87
N LEU A 230 5.44 2.39 -12.81
CA LEU A 230 5.59 1.29 -13.75
C LEU A 230 4.83 0.08 -13.21
N TYR A 231 3.91 -0.42 -14.01
CA TYR A 231 3.14 -1.63 -13.74
C TYR A 231 3.45 -2.69 -14.78
N SER A 232 3.30 -3.95 -14.41
CA SER A 232 3.27 -5.06 -15.36
C SER A 232 2.04 -5.93 -15.19
N ARG A 233 1.75 -6.70 -16.23
CA ARG A 233 0.74 -7.75 -16.25
C ARG A 233 1.23 -8.94 -17.07
N ASP A 234 0.66 -10.10 -16.79
CA ASP A 234 0.97 -11.31 -17.51
C ASP A 234 0.40 -11.25 -18.93
N MET A 235 1.27 -11.31 -19.94
CA MET A 235 0.90 -11.18 -21.35
C MET A 235 -0.05 -12.31 -21.80
N ARG A 236 -0.02 -13.47 -21.14
CA ARG A 236 -0.88 -14.62 -21.49
C ARG A 236 -2.37 -14.33 -21.28
N PHE A 237 -2.70 -13.43 -20.35
CA PHE A 237 -4.08 -13.26 -19.85
C PHE A 237 -4.69 -11.90 -20.19
N VAL A 238 -4.10 -11.15 -21.11
CA VAL A 238 -4.55 -9.80 -21.51
C VAL A 238 -6.01 -9.74 -21.99
N HIS A 239 -6.53 -10.84 -22.53
CA HIS A 239 -7.91 -10.93 -23.02
C HIS A 239 -8.83 -11.76 -22.12
N TYR A 240 -8.34 -12.18 -20.96
CA TYR A 240 -9.07 -13.06 -20.06
C TYR A 240 -9.91 -12.23 -19.09
N GLN A 241 -11.04 -12.77 -18.67
CA GLN A 241 -11.78 -12.23 -17.55
C GLN A 241 -11.05 -12.56 -16.25
N THR A 242 -10.93 -11.58 -15.36
CA THR A 242 -10.40 -11.80 -14.01
C THR A 242 -11.55 -12.04 -13.03
N LEU A 243 -11.50 -13.18 -12.35
CA LEU A 243 -12.39 -13.53 -11.24
C LEU A 243 -11.61 -13.51 -9.92
N ARG A 244 -12.31 -13.21 -8.82
CA ARG A 244 -11.80 -13.29 -7.45
C ARG A 244 -12.60 -14.31 -6.66
N ALA A 245 -11.91 -15.25 -6.03
CA ALA A 245 -12.52 -16.24 -5.15
C ALA A 245 -13.04 -15.59 -3.85
N LEU A 246 -14.30 -15.85 -3.52
CA LEU A 246 -14.96 -15.37 -2.31
C LEU A 246 -14.91 -16.40 -1.17
N PHE A 247 -14.84 -17.68 -1.53
CA PHE A 247 -14.92 -18.79 -0.59
C PHE A 247 -13.79 -19.79 -0.83
N GLN A 248 -13.46 -20.53 0.23
CA GLN A 248 -12.54 -21.64 0.10
C GLN A 248 -13.20 -22.81 -0.62
N TYR A 249 -12.49 -23.44 -1.55
CA TYR A 249 -12.93 -24.64 -2.24
C TYR A 249 -11.82 -25.68 -2.26
N LYS A 250 -12.15 -26.91 -1.85
CA LYS A 250 -11.26 -28.07 -1.94
C LYS A 250 -11.69 -28.91 -3.15
N PRO A 251 -10.77 -29.20 -4.08
CA PRO A 251 -11.04 -30.07 -5.22
C PRO A 251 -11.58 -31.42 -4.79
N GLN A 252 -12.61 -31.88 -5.47
CA GLN A 252 -13.13 -33.25 -5.40
C GLN A 252 -12.53 -34.13 -6.50
N ASN A 253 -12.19 -33.53 -7.65
CA ASN A 253 -11.56 -34.20 -8.79
C ASN A 253 -10.17 -33.61 -9.09
N VAL A 254 -9.36 -34.33 -9.87
CA VAL A 254 -7.97 -33.97 -10.17
C VAL A 254 -7.83 -32.79 -11.14
N ASP A 255 -8.88 -32.52 -11.90
CA ASP A 255 -9.01 -31.45 -12.89
C ASP A 255 -9.62 -30.16 -12.29
N GLU A 256 -9.90 -30.14 -10.99
CA GLU A 256 -10.46 -28.99 -10.28
C GLU A 256 -9.39 -28.15 -9.57
N LEU A 257 -9.61 -26.83 -9.52
CA LEU A 257 -8.73 -25.88 -8.84
C LEU A 257 -9.07 -25.75 -7.37
N THR A 258 -8.03 -25.71 -6.53
CA THR A 258 -8.18 -25.28 -5.13
C THR A 258 -8.35 -23.76 -5.08
N LEU A 259 -9.40 -23.30 -4.40
CA LEU A 259 -9.64 -21.87 -4.18
C LEU A 259 -9.42 -21.49 -2.71
N SER A 260 -8.76 -20.36 -2.49
CA SER A 260 -8.74 -19.65 -1.21
C SER A 260 -9.37 -18.27 -1.36
N PRO A 261 -10.07 -17.73 -0.35
CA PRO A 261 -10.64 -16.39 -0.42
C PRO A 261 -9.57 -15.34 -0.79
N GLY A 262 -9.83 -14.56 -1.83
CA GLY A 262 -8.90 -13.58 -2.39
C GLY A 262 -8.03 -14.07 -3.54
N ASP A 263 -8.00 -15.38 -3.85
CA ASP A 263 -7.29 -15.89 -5.04
C ASP A 263 -7.89 -15.29 -6.32
N TYR A 264 -7.04 -14.95 -7.29
CA TYR A 264 -7.45 -14.52 -8.62
C TYR A 264 -7.37 -15.67 -9.64
N ILE A 265 -8.33 -15.69 -10.56
CA ILE A 265 -8.48 -16.70 -11.60
C ILE A 265 -8.69 -15.99 -12.93
N PHE A 266 -7.89 -16.37 -13.94
CA PHE A 266 -8.04 -15.91 -15.31
C PHE A 266 -8.93 -16.89 -16.08
N VAL A 267 -9.98 -16.38 -16.71
CA VAL A 267 -10.97 -17.16 -17.45
C VAL A 267 -10.99 -16.70 -18.90
N ASP A 268 -10.71 -17.61 -19.83
CA ASP A 268 -10.89 -17.35 -21.25
C ASP A 268 -12.37 -17.51 -21.62
N PRO A 269 -13.07 -16.44 -22.03
CA PRO A 269 -14.49 -16.54 -22.37
C PRO A 269 -14.76 -17.42 -23.59
N THR A 270 -13.75 -17.72 -24.41
CA THR A 270 -13.89 -18.54 -25.62
C THR A 270 -13.76 -20.04 -25.35
N GLN A 271 -13.22 -20.43 -24.18
CA GLN A 271 -12.91 -21.83 -23.85
C GLN A 271 -13.78 -22.36 -22.71
N GLN A 272 -15.10 -22.13 -22.78
CA GLN A 272 -16.05 -22.54 -21.73
C GLN A 272 -17.03 -23.63 -22.16
N GLU A 273 -16.92 -24.17 -23.38
CA GLU A 273 -17.84 -25.19 -23.92
C GLU A 273 -17.78 -26.51 -23.16
N GLU A 274 -16.61 -26.85 -22.62
CA GLU A 274 -16.39 -28.05 -21.79
C GLU A 274 -16.97 -27.92 -20.37
N ALA A 275 -17.30 -26.69 -19.94
CA ALA A 275 -17.78 -26.44 -18.59
C ALA A 275 -19.27 -26.78 -18.45
N SER A 276 -19.57 -27.66 -17.49
CA SER A 276 -20.96 -27.93 -17.09
C SER A 276 -21.57 -26.73 -16.37
N LYS A 277 -22.90 -26.62 -16.37
CA LYS A 277 -23.63 -25.53 -15.72
C LYS A 277 -23.19 -25.33 -14.25
N GLY A 278 -22.81 -24.11 -13.89
CA GLY A 278 -22.36 -23.74 -12.55
C GLY A 278 -20.86 -23.93 -12.31
N TRP A 279 -20.13 -24.40 -13.31
CA TRP A 279 -18.67 -24.52 -13.32
C TRP A 279 -18.09 -23.61 -14.40
N VAL A 280 -16.85 -23.18 -14.17
CA VAL A 280 -16.05 -22.40 -15.12
C VAL A 280 -14.65 -22.98 -15.16
N ILE A 281 -14.01 -22.92 -16.32
CA ILE A 281 -12.60 -23.32 -16.47
C ILE A 281 -11.74 -22.08 -16.41
N GLY A 282 -10.76 -22.09 -15.51
CA GLY A 282 -9.86 -20.97 -15.32
C GLY A 282 -8.42 -21.40 -15.04
N ILE A 283 -7.54 -20.40 -14.99
CA ILE A 283 -6.13 -20.54 -14.63
C ILE A 283 -5.90 -19.76 -13.34
N SER A 284 -5.40 -20.44 -12.32
CA SER A 284 -5.09 -19.82 -11.03
C SER A 284 -3.88 -18.90 -11.16
N GLN A 285 -4.03 -17.61 -10.84
CA GLN A 285 -2.89 -16.66 -10.80
C GLN A 285 -1.80 -17.12 -9.83
N ARG A 286 -2.19 -17.78 -8.73
CA ARG A 286 -1.27 -18.22 -7.67
C ARG A 286 -0.40 -19.40 -8.08
N THR A 287 -0.87 -20.26 -8.99
CA THR A 287 -0.20 -21.54 -9.29
C THR A 287 0.08 -21.76 -10.78
N GLY A 288 -0.47 -20.92 -11.66
CA GLY A 288 -0.43 -21.09 -13.12
C GLY A 288 -1.19 -22.31 -13.64
N CYS A 289 -1.81 -23.10 -12.77
CA CYS A 289 -2.52 -24.32 -13.14
C CYS A 289 -3.90 -24.00 -13.71
N ARG A 290 -4.30 -24.73 -14.75
CA ARG A 290 -5.65 -24.73 -15.34
C ARG A 290 -6.53 -25.77 -14.62
N GLY A 291 -7.80 -25.46 -14.42
CA GLY A 291 -8.79 -26.43 -13.97
C GLY A 291 -10.19 -25.86 -13.78
N PHE A 292 -11.12 -26.74 -13.39
CA PHE A 292 -12.51 -26.39 -13.10
C PHE A 292 -12.66 -25.73 -11.73
N LEU A 293 -13.57 -24.76 -11.63
CA LEU A 293 -13.95 -24.16 -10.36
C LEU A 293 -15.45 -23.83 -10.34
N PRO A 294 -16.10 -23.82 -9.16
CA PRO A 294 -17.50 -23.42 -9.04
C PRO A 294 -17.67 -21.92 -9.29
N GLU A 295 -18.49 -21.55 -10.28
CA GLU A 295 -18.70 -20.16 -10.70
C GLU A 295 -19.25 -19.30 -9.54
N ASN A 296 -20.18 -19.86 -8.77
CA ASN A 296 -20.82 -19.21 -7.63
C ASN A 296 -19.91 -18.95 -6.42
N TYR A 297 -18.66 -19.44 -6.45
CA TYR A 297 -17.64 -19.10 -5.45
C TYR A 297 -16.77 -17.92 -5.85
N THR A 298 -17.06 -17.29 -6.98
CA THR A 298 -16.26 -16.18 -7.48
C THR A 298 -17.12 -14.95 -7.77
N GLU A 299 -16.45 -13.82 -7.89
CA GLU A 299 -17.01 -12.60 -8.45
C GLU A 299 -16.06 -11.98 -9.48
N GLN A 300 -16.58 -11.11 -10.34
CA GLN A 300 -15.73 -10.39 -11.29
C GLN A 300 -14.83 -9.38 -10.57
N ALA A 301 -13.52 -9.54 -10.73
CA ALA A 301 -12.51 -8.62 -10.25
C ALA A 301 -12.24 -7.48 -11.25
N SER A 302 -11.43 -6.51 -10.85
CA SER A 302 -10.88 -5.52 -11.78
C SER A 302 -9.61 -6.07 -12.43
N GLU A 303 -9.39 -5.79 -13.72
CA GLU A 303 -8.20 -6.26 -14.45
C GLU A 303 -6.90 -5.89 -13.72
N SER A 304 -6.81 -4.64 -13.26
CA SER A 304 -5.62 -4.11 -12.58
C SER A 304 -5.37 -4.70 -11.20
N ASP A 305 -6.30 -5.48 -10.62
CA ASP A 305 -6.09 -6.13 -9.33
C ASP A 305 -4.98 -7.20 -9.39
N THR A 306 -4.71 -7.72 -10.59
CA THR A 306 -3.65 -8.71 -10.83
C THR A 306 -2.34 -8.10 -11.32
N TRP A 307 -2.33 -6.78 -11.57
CA TRP A 307 -1.13 -6.10 -12.06
C TRP A 307 -0.10 -5.93 -10.95
N VAL A 308 1.15 -6.04 -11.34
CA VAL A 308 2.29 -5.94 -10.44
C VAL A 308 2.81 -4.51 -10.50
N LYS A 309 2.89 -3.84 -9.35
CA LYS A 309 3.53 -2.53 -9.26
C LYS A 309 5.03 -2.71 -9.05
N HIS A 310 5.83 -2.11 -9.92
CA HIS A 310 7.29 -2.19 -9.88
C HIS A 310 7.92 -0.99 -9.16
N ARG A 311 8.44 -0.03 -9.92
CA ARG A 311 9.09 1.19 -9.42
C ARG A 311 8.20 2.40 -9.66
N THR A 312 8.39 3.38 -8.79
CA THR A 312 7.71 4.66 -8.87
C THR A 312 8.71 5.79 -8.82
N TYR A 313 8.44 6.85 -9.59
CA TYR A 313 9.17 8.10 -9.53
C TYR A 313 8.21 9.23 -9.14
N THR A 314 8.46 9.88 -8.02
CA THR A 314 7.61 10.97 -7.52
C THR A 314 8.20 12.32 -7.90
N PHE A 315 7.43 13.14 -8.60
CA PHE A 315 7.83 14.48 -9.00
C PHE A 315 7.62 15.48 -7.87
N SER A 316 8.41 15.34 -6.81
CA SER A 316 8.53 16.34 -5.75
C SER A 316 9.92 16.95 -5.79
N LEU A 317 10.00 18.29 -5.75
CA LEU A 317 11.24 19.02 -5.46
C LEU A 317 11.71 18.73 -4.02
N ALA A 318 12.06 17.48 -3.73
CA ALA A 318 12.98 17.19 -2.65
C ALA A 318 14.34 17.66 -3.13
N MET A 319 14.89 18.68 -2.46
CA MET A 319 16.18 19.26 -2.81
C MET A 319 17.26 18.17 -2.88
N ASP A 320 17.78 17.94 -4.08
CA ASP A 320 19.03 17.25 -4.35
C ASP A 320 20.22 18.04 -3.76
N LEU A 321 20.38 18.01 -2.44
CA LEU A 321 21.57 18.54 -1.76
C LEU A 321 22.31 17.52 -0.90
N ILE A 322 21.94 16.23 -0.97
CA ILE A 322 22.73 15.15 -0.34
C ILE A 322 23.42 14.31 -1.42
N SER A 323 24.14 14.96 -2.34
CA SER A 323 25.17 14.29 -3.15
C SER A 323 26.08 15.31 -3.83
N ARG A 324 26.76 16.16 -3.05
CA ARG A 324 27.91 16.96 -3.52
C ARG A 324 28.62 17.70 -2.38
N LYS A 325 29.22 16.94 -1.47
CA LYS A 325 30.52 17.27 -0.85
C LYS A 325 30.86 16.20 0.15
N ASP A 326 31.82 15.37 -0.23
CA ASP A 326 32.91 14.95 0.67
C ASP A 326 34.07 14.53 -0.22
N GLY A 327 34.82 15.55 -0.65
CA GLY A 327 36.14 15.44 -1.23
C GLY A 327 37.04 16.38 -0.42
N GLU A 328 37.93 15.76 0.35
CA GLU A 328 39.17 16.25 0.98
C GLU A 328 39.48 17.76 1.00
N ALA A 329 39.79 18.31 2.18
CA ALA A 329 41.17 18.62 2.56
C ALA A 329 41.24 19.53 3.81
N SER A 330 42.16 19.15 4.71
CA SER A 330 42.66 19.93 5.83
C SER A 330 43.38 21.22 5.43
N GLY A 331 43.32 22.27 6.25
CA GLY A 331 44.27 23.38 6.16
C GLY A 331 43.92 24.59 7.04
N ARG A 332 44.72 24.81 8.09
CA ARG A 332 44.67 25.92 9.07
C ARG A 332 45.03 27.28 8.43
N ARG A 333 44.44 28.40 8.91
CA ARG A 333 45.13 29.54 9.59
C ARG A 333 44.26 30.80 9.78
N ASN A 334 44.58 31.52 10.86
CA ASN A 334 44.05 32.78 11.41
C ASN A 334 44.07 34.01 10.49
N GLY A 335 43.21 34.99 10.79
CA GLY A 335 43.37 36.42 10.44
C GLY A 335 42.12 37.27 10.73
N GLU A 336 42.25 38.25 11.61
CA GLU A 336 41.21 39.13 12.18
C GLU A 336 40.86 40.39 11.34
N LEU A 337 39.61 40.87 11.53
CA LEU A 337 39.07 42.27 11.45
C LEU A 337 38.97 43.01 10.09
N HIS A 338 37.75 43.35 9.60
CA HIS A 338 36.94 44.54 9.94
C HIS A 338 35.61 44.60 9.14
N ALA A 339 34.63 45.33 9.69
CA ALA A 339 33.18 45.25 9.44
C ALA A 339 32.59 46.10 8.28
N SER A 340 31.46 45.65 7.71
CA SER A 340 30.35 46.53 7.28
C SER A 340 29.00 45.77 7.20
N GLN A 341 27.91 46.52 7.40
CA GLN A 341 26.60 46.12 7.91
C GLN A 341 25.69 45.37 6.92
N MET A 342 24.92 44.39 7.40
CA MET A 342 23.60 43.97 6.86
C MET A 342 22.69 43.42 7.99
N PRO A 343 21.35 43.56 7.86
CA PRO A 343 20.43 43.33 8.97
C PRO A 343 20.29 41.84 9.33
N ARG A 344 20.17 41.58 10.63
CA ARG A 344 20.06 40.26 11.25
C ARG A 344 18.93 39.42 10.63
N GLY A 345 19.31 38.48 9.77
CA GLY A 345 18.45 37.38 9.35
C GLY A 345 18.15 36.47 10.54
N ILE A 346 16.87 36.40 10.91
CA ILE A 346 16.33 35.38 11.80
C ILE A 346 16.73 34.01 11.23
N SER A 347 17.35 33.17 12.06
CA SER A 347 17.92 31.89 11.64
C SER A 347 16.91 31.08 10.82
N SER A 348 17.30 30.78 9.58
CA SER A 348 16.55 30.01 8.58
C SER A 348 16.14 28.59 9.03
N ILE A 349 16.65 28.11 10.17
CA ILE A 349 16.28 26.82 10.78
C ILE A 349 14.89 26.89 11.44
N GLN A 350 14.47 28.04 11.99
CA GLN A 350 13.13 28.18 12.56
C GLN A 350 12.07 28.47 11.49
N ALA A 351 12.46 29.08 10.36
CA ALA A 351 11.57 29.26 9.21
C ALA A 351 11.32 27.95 8.43
N LEU A 352 12.30 27.02 8.41
CA LEU A 352 12.16 25.70 7.78
C LEU A 352 11.25 24.74 8.56
N GLN A 353 11.07 24.95 9.88
CA GLN A 353 10.06 24.22 10.66
C GLN A 353 8.63 24.74 10.41
N ALA A 354 8.47 25.89 9.77
CA ALA A 354 7.17 26.51 9.49
C ALA A 354 6.63 26.20 8.08
N THR A 355 7.41 25.56 7.20
CA THR A 355 6.99 25.28 5.81
C THR A 355 6.64 23.78 5.62
N ILE A 356 5.35 23.49 5.86
CA ILE A 356 4.59 22.26 5.52
C ILE A 356 5.03 20.98 6.25
N ALA A 357 4.86 20.95 7.58
CA ALA A 357 4.64 19.69 8.28
C ALA A 357 3.29 19.08 7.84
N ARG A 358 3.32 18.13 6.89
CA ARG A 358 2.14 17.32 6.54
C ARG A 358 1.64 16.61 7.80
N ARG A 359 0.34 16.72 8.09
CA ARG A 359 -0.29 15.91 9.15
C ARG A 359 -0.46 14.49 8.61
N SER A 360 0.44 13.60 9.00
CA SER A 360 0.32 12.18 8.71
C SER A 360 -0.35 11.47 9.88
N VAL A 361 -1.23 10.51 9.58
CA VAL A 361 -1.85 9.63 10.58
C VAL A 361 -1.25 8.25 10.42
N LEU A 362 -0.65 7.71 11.49
CA LEU A 362 -0.16 6.35 11.54
C LEU A 362 -1.11 5.51 12.40
N VAL A 363 -1.72 4.49 11.81
CA VAL A 363 -2.59 3.55 12.52
C VAL A 363 -1.78 2.30 12.87
N VAL A 364 -1.72 1.96 14.15
CA VAL A 364 -0.95 0.83 14.67
C VAL A 364 -1.88 -0.12 15.42
N ARG A 365 -1.86 -1.41 15.05
CA ARG A 365 -2.55 -2.45 15.82
C ARG A 365 -1.76 -2.73 17.10
N HIS A 366 -2.47 -3.04 18.20
CA HIS A 366 -1.81 -3.47 19.43
C HIS A 366 -0.92 -4.71 19.22
N GLY A 367 0.12 -4.86 20.05
CA GLY A 367 0.96 -6.05 20.06
C GLY A 367 0.23 -7.32 20.50
N GLU A 368 0.94 -8.45 20.50
CA GLU A 368 0.44 -9.75 20.95
C GLU A 368 -0.20 -9.69 22.36
N ARG A 369 -1.38 -10.32 22.51
CA ARG A 369 -2.12 -10.39 23.77
C ARG A 369 -1.91 -11.73 24.47
N VAL A 370 -1.97 -11.73 25.80
CA VAL A 370 -1.84 -12.96 26.59
C VAL A 370 -2.98 -13.96 26.34
N ASP A 371 -4.22 -13.51 26.14
CA ASP A 371 -5.39 -14.38 25.92
C ASP A 371 -5.34 -15.09 24.56
N GLN A 372 -4.66 -14.50 23.56
CA GLN A 372 -4.48 -15.10 22.25
C GLN A 372 -3.51 -16.28 22.30
N ILE A 373 -2.52 -16.23 23.18
CA ILE A 373 -1.47 -17.25 23.30
C ILE A 373 -1.86 -18.33 24.30
N PHE A 374 -2.32 -17.92 25.48
CA PHE A 374 -2.60 -18.83 26.60
C PHE A 374 -4.08 -19.27 26.65
N GLY A 375 -4.89 -18.80 25.70
CA GLY A 375 -6.28 -19.18 25.54
C GLY A 375 -7.21 -18.57 26.60
N LYS A 376 -8.47 -19.02 26.61
CA LYS A 376 -9.53 -18.44 27.45
C LYS A 376 -9.29 -18.58 28.96
N SER A 377 -8.51 -19.56 29.39
CA SER A 377 -8.19 -19.80 30.81
C SER A 377 -6.90 -19.09 31.26
N TRP A 378 -6.32 -18.20 30.46
CA TRP A 378 -5.06 -17.52 30.76
C TRP A 378 -5.04 -16.89 32.15
N LEU A 379 -6.17 -16.31 32.58
CA LEU A 379 -6.27 -15.63 33.87
C LEU A 379 -6.20 -16.61 35.04
N GLN A 380 -6.78 -17.80 34.89
CA GLN A 380 -6.69 -18.87 35.89
C GLN A 380 -5.26 -19.41 35.97
N GLN A 381 -4.56 -19.49 34.84
CA GLN A 381 -3.18 -19.95 34.78
C GLN A 381 -2.23 -19.03 35.56
N CYS A 382 -2.47 -17.71 35.56
CA CYS A 382 -1.60 -16.73 36.22
C CYS A 382 -2.13 -16.19 37.57
N SER A 383 -3.16 -16.83 38.15
CA SER A 383 -3.73 -16.44 39.45
C SER A 383 -3.45 -17.50 40.51
N THR A 384 -2.90 -17.09 41.64
CA THR A 384 -2.76 -17.95 42.82
C THR A 384 -4.11 -18.14 43.52
N PRO A 385 -4.27 -19.15 44.42
CA PRO A 385 -5.51 -19.34 45.18
C PRO A 385 -5.93 -18.14 46.03
N ASP A 386 -4.99 -17.31 46.48
CA ASP A 386 -5.23 -16.06 47.20
C ASP A 386 -5.50 -14.86 46.27
N GLY A 387 -5.68 -15.09 44.97
CA GLY A 387 -6.05 -14.08 43.98
C GLY A 387 -4.92 -13.15 43.56
N LYS A 388 -3.65 -13.52 43.81
CA LYS A 388 -2.48 -12.74 43.39
C LYS A 388 -2.00 -13.18 42.02
N TYR A 389 -1.43 -12.22 41.30
CA TYR A 389 -0.77 -12.49 40.03
C TYR A 389 0.57 -13.19 40.26
N TYR A 390 0.83 -14.24 39.48
CA TYR A 390 2.17 -14.81 39.31
C TYR A 390 2.42 -15.10 37.83
N ARG A 391 3.69 -15.29 37.46
CA ARG A 391 4.10 -15.49 36.07
C ARG A 391 4.42 -16.98 35.84
N PRO A 392 3.48 -17.78 35.31
CA PRO A 392 3.72 -19.20 35.07
C PRO A 392 4.62 -19.45 33.84
N ASP A 393 4.65 -18.52 32.89
CA ASP A 393 5.46 -18.59 31.67
C ASP A 393 6.11 -17.21 31.40
N LEU A 394 7.30 -17.19 30.79
CA LEU A 394 8.07 -15.97 30.54
C LEU A 394 7.37 -14.99 29.59
N ASN A 395 6.48 -15.49 28.74
CA ASN A 395 5.67 -14.67 27.84
C ASN A 395 4.47 -14.01 28.54
N PHE A 396 4.20 -14.32 29.82
CA PHE A 396 3.38 -13.45 30.66
C PHE A 396 4.16 -12.19 31.10
N PRO A 397 3.50 -11.02 31.16
CA PRO A 397 4.15 -9.77 31.54
C PRO A 397 4.74 -9.82 32.95
N TYR A 398 5.72 -8.96 33.25
CA TYR A 398 6.36 -8.95 34.57
C TYR A 398 5.39 -8.69 35.73
N SER A 399 4.37 -7.87 35.49
CA SER A 399 3.36 -7.49 36.46
C SER A 399 2.07 -7.06 35.76
N LEU A 400 0.95 -7.14 36.48
CA LEU A 400 -0.31 -6.54 36.06
C LEU A 400 -0.53 -5.20 36.78
N PRO A 401 -1.16 -4.20 36.12
CA PRO A 401 -1.54 -2.97 36.78
C PRO A 401 -2.59 -3.21 37.87
N ARG A 402 -2.67 -2.31 38.85
CA ARG A 402 -3.73 -2.36 39.86
C ARG A 402 -5.06 -1.96 39.22
N ARG A 403 -6.14 -2.65 39.58
CA ARG A 403 -7.52 -2.36 39.18
C ARG A 403 -8.43 -2.45 40.39
N SER A 404 -9.50 -1.65 40.38
CA SER A 404 -10.48 -1.56 41.47
C SER A 404 -11.13 -2.89 41.84
N ASN A 405 -11.50 -3.75 40.87
CA ASN A 405 -12.05 -5.09 41.15
C ASN A 405 -11.00 -6.23 41.07
N GLY A 406 -9.72 -5.88 41.10
CA GLY A 406 -8.60 -6.83 41.13
C GLY A 406 -8.38 -7.58 39.81
N ILE A 407 -7.84 -8.79 39.90
CA ILE A 407 -7.35 -9.56 38.74
C ILE A 407 -8.47 -10.01 37.78
N LYS A 408 -9.73 -10.08 38.23
CA LYS A 408 -10.86 -10.54 37.41
C LYS A 408 -11.19 -9.62 36.24
N ASP A 409 -10.99 -8.31 36.40
CA ASP A 409 -11.31 -7.34 35.35
C ASP A 409 -10.44 -7.48 34.09
N PHE A 410 -9.33 -8.20 34.17
CA PHE A 410 -8.50 -8.49 33.01
C PHE A 410 -9.10 -9.54 32.07
N GLU A 411 -10.05 -10.37 32.53
CA GLU A 411 -10.61 -11.47 31.74
C GLU A 411 -11.10 -11.01 30.35
N ASN A 412 -11.76 -9.85 30.31
CA ASN A 412 -12.29 -9.24 29.08
C ASN A 412 -11.46 -8.02 28.61
N ASP A 413 -10.36 -7.70 29.28
CA ASP A 413 -9.43 -6.64 28.89
C ASP A 413 -7.97 -7.08 29.12
N PRO A 414 -7.51 -8.09 28.35
CA PRO A 414 -6.22 -8.73 28.57
C PRO A 414 -5.06 -7.78 28.24
N PRO A 415 -3.93 -7.89 28.99
CA PRO A 415 -2.71 -7.14 28.70
C PRO A 415 -1.97 -7.70 27.48
N LEU A 416 -0.94 -6.97 27.05
CA LEU A 416 0.10 -7.50 26.18
C LEU A 416 0.89 -8.65 26.85
N SER A 417 1.35 -9.58 26.03
CA SER A 417 2.38 -10.57 26.41
C SER A 417 3.78 -9.92 26.44
N SER A 418 4.79 -10.63 26.94
CA SER A 418 6.19 -10.17 26.85
C SER A 418 6.64 -9.98 25.38
N CYS A 419 6.21 -10.85 24.48
CA CYS A 419 6.41 -10.69 23.03
C CYS A 419 5.66 -9.47 22.47
N GLY A 420 4.44 -9.20 22.91
CA GLY A 420 3.68 -8.01 22.52
C GLY A 420 4.35 -6.71 22.96
N ILE A 421 4.95 -6.71 24.16
CA ILE A 421 5.78 -5.61 24.66
C ILE A 421 7.02 -5.43 23.76
N PHE A 422 7.74 -6.53 23.45
CA PHE A 422 8.89 -6.51 22.56
C PHE A 422 8.55 -5.94 21.17
N GLN A 423 7.47 -6.42 20.54
CA GLN A 423 6.98 -5.90 19.25
C GLN A 423 6.72 -4.38 19.31
N SER A 424 6.10 -3.92 20.39
CA SER A 424 5.78 -2.49 20.58
C SER A 424 7.04 -1.63 20.71
N ARG A 425 8.07 -2.13 21.42
CA ARG A 425 9.36 -1.45 21.55
C ARG A 425 10.11 -1.39 20.22
N MET A 426 10.22 -2.52 19.51
CA MET A 426 10.85 -2.58 18.18
C MET A 426 10.22 -1.60 17.20
N ALA A 427 8.88 -1.47 17.22
CA ALA A 427 8.18 -0.50 16.40
C ALA A 427 8.52 0.96 16.79
N GLY A 428 8.62 1.25 18.09
CA GLY A 428 9.04 2.58 18.58
C GLY A 428 10.49 2.92 18.21
N GLU A 429 11.40 1.96 18.31
CA GLU A 429 12.80 2.09 17.88
C GLU A 429 12.90 2.39 16.39
N ALA A 430 12.21 1.63 15.55
CA ALA A 430 12.17 1.89 14.10
C ALA A 430 11.57 3.26 13.76
N LEU A 431 10.56 3.72 14.52
CA LEU A 431 10.01 5.06 14.36
C LEU A 431 11.02 6.14 14.76
N LEU A 432 11.81 5.91 15.81
CA LEU A 432 12.90 6.81 16.20
C LEU A 432 13.95 6.93 15.09
N ASP A 433 14.41 5.79 14.57
CA ASP A 433 15.42 5.71 13.51
C ASP A 433 14.97 6.38 12.21
N SER A 434 13.68 6.32 11.90
CA SER A 434 13.10 6.96 10.73
C SER A 434 13.08 8.50 10.78
N GLY A 435 13.33 9.10 11.96
CA GLY A 435 13.28 10.55 12.17
C GLY A 435 11.86 11.15 12.09
N ILE A 436 10.81 10.32 12.10
CA ILE A 436 9.42 10.78 12.04
C ILE A 436 9.05 11.53 13.33
N ARG A 437 8.55 12.75 13.17
CA ARG A 437 8.10 13.57 14.31
C ARG A 437 6.69 13.21 14.75
N VAL A 438 6.58 12.43 15.82
CA VAL A 438 5.29 12.16 16.49
C VAL A 438 4.85 13.38 17.31
N THR A 439 3.60 13.83 17.11
CA THR A 439 3.06 15.04 17.76
C THR A 439 1.85 14.79 18.64
N SER A 440 1.14 13.68 18.44
CA SER A 440 -0.03 13.28 19.21
C SER A 440 -0.20 11.78 19.11
N VAL A 441 -0.67 11.15 20.19
CA VAL A 441 -0.96 9.71 20.24
C VAL A 441 -2.37 9.52 20.75
N PHE A 442 -3.16 8.76 20.00
CA PHE A 442 -4.52 8.35 20.35
C PHE A 442 -4.54 6.84 20.48
N THR A 443 -5.30 6.32 21.44
CA THR A 443 -5.41 4.88 21.66
C THR A 443 -6.84 4.48 21.99
N SER A 444 -7.20 3.25 21.59
CA SER A 444 -8.40 2.59 22.07
C SER A 444 -8.31 2.38 23.60
N PRO A 445 -9.43 2.42 24.34
CA PRO A 445 -9.43 2.23 25.79
C PRO A 445 -9.06 0.81 26.26
N ALA A 446 -8.89 -0.15 25.36
CA ALA A 446 -8.39 -1.49 25.72
C ALA A 446 -6.96 -1.41 26.29
N LEU A 447 -6.68 -2.13 27.39
CA LEU A 447 -5.39 -2.08 28.08
C LEU A 447 -4.21 -2.38 27.15
N ARG A 448 -4.34 -3.42 26.31
CA ARG A 448 -3.36 -3.77 25.28
C ARG A 448 -2.98 -2.62 24.34
N CYS A 449 -3.93 -1.77 23.98
CA CYS A 449 -3.71 -0.63 23.09
C CYS A 449 -2.99 0.49 23.84
N VAL A 450 -3.36 0.74 25.10
CA VAL A 450 -2.67 1.72 25.97
C VAL A 450 -1.23 1.28 26.25
N GLN A 451 -1.00 -0.01 26.51
CA GLN A 451 0.34 -0.58 26.71
C GLN A 451 1.21 -0.49 25.45
N THR A 452 0.64 -0.80 24.28
CA THR A 452 1.35 -0.66 23.00
C THR A 452 1.81 0.80 22.81
N ALA A 453 0.91 1.76 23.05
CA ALA A 453 1.22 3.18 22.93
C ALA A 453 2.31 3.63 23.92
N LYS A 454 2.27 3.16 25.18
CA LYS A 454 3.32 3.43 26.17
C LYS A 454 4.69 2.97 25.68
N HIS A 455 4.82 1.72 25.27
CA HIS A 455 6.11 1.15 24.87
C HIS A 455 6.67 1.77 23.59
N ILE A 456 5.82 2.12 22.63
CA ILE A 456 6.25 2.89 21.45
C ILE A 456 6.79 4.27 21.87
N LEU A 457 6.11 4.96 22.80
CA LEU A 457 6.54 6.27 23.28
C LEU A 457 7.84 6.22 24.11
N GLU A 458 8.04 5.15 24.89
CA GLU A 458 9.29 4.90 25.64
C GLU A 458 10.50 4.77 24.70
N GLU A 459 10.36 4.07 23.58
CA GLU A 459 11.47 3.96 22.63
C GLU A 459 11.67 5.21 21.79
N LEU A 460 10.59 5.93 21.47
CA LEU A 460 10.68 7.27 20.86
C LEU A 460 11.27 8.34 21.78
N LYS A 461 11.47 8.04 23.08
CA LYS A 461 11.89 9.02 24.12
C LYS A 461 10.92 10.20 24.25
N LEU A 462 9.62 9.92 24.06
CA LEU A 462 8.53 10.90 24.08
C LEU A 462 7.51 10.63 25.19
N GLU A 463 7.71 9.59 26.01
CA GLU A 463 6.78 9.12 27.04
C GLU A 463 6.47 10.16 28.12
N LYS A 464 7.41 11.04 28.43
CA LYS A 464 7.20 12.17 29.38
C LYS A 464 6.63 13.42 28.71
N LYS A 465 6.74 13.52 27.38
CA LYS A 465 6.42 14.73 26.60
C LYS A 465 5.03 14.69 25.98
N ILE A 466 4.61 13.52 25.50
CA ILE A 466 3.33 13.34 24.82
C ILE A 466 2.41 12.51 25.72
N LYS A 467 1.25 13.09 26.04
CA LYS A 467 0.20 12.37 26.77
C LYS A 467 -0.63 11.50 25.81
N ILE A 468 -0.93 10.28 26.23
CA ILE A 468 -1.78 9.33 25.52
C ILE A 468 -3.24 9.79 25.64
N ARG A 469 -3.90 10.01 24.51
CA ARG A 469 -5.34 10.37 24.45
C ARG A 469 -6.16 9.11 24.26
N VAL A 470 -6.92 8.72 25.28
CA VAL A 470 -7.79 7.54 25.22
C VAL A 470 -9.09 7.92 24.50
N GLU A 471 -9.34 7.32 23.34
CA GLU A 471 -10.48 7.61 22.45
C GLU A 471 -11.40 6.38 22.34
N PRO A 472 -12.55 6.37 23.02
CA PRO A 472 -13.52 5.28 22.92
C PRO A 472 -14.06 5.02 21.51
N GLY A 473 -14.10 6.04 20.63
CA GLY A 473 -14.59 5.92 19.26
C GLY A 473 -13.75 5.03 18.34
N ILE A 474 -12.51 4.71 18.74
CA ILE A 474 -11.62 3.77 18.02
C ILE A 474 -11.51 2.41 18.74
N PHE A 475 -12.45 2.10 19.65
CA PHE A 475 -12.59 0.76 20.21
C PHE A 475 -13.05 -0.24 19.14
N GLU A 476 -12.80 -1.53 19.38
CA GLU A 476 -13.17 -2.58 18.44
C GLU A 476 -14.69 -2.69 18.24
N TRP A 477 -15.11 -3.33 17.14
CA TRP A 477 -16.52 -3.43 16.79
C TRP A 477 -17.29 -4.27 17.81
N THR A 478 -18.17 -3.63 18.57
CA THR A 478 -18.94 -4.23 19.66
C THR A 478 -19.91 -5.34 19.24
N LYS A 479 -20.13 -5.56 17.93
CA LYS A 479 -20.89 -6.72 17.44
C LYS A 479 -20.15 -8.04 17.65
N TRP A 480 -18.82 -8.03 17.71
CA TRP A 480 -18.01 -9.20 18.08
C TRP A 480 -18.14 -9.57 19.57
N GLU A 481 -18.70 -8.67 20.39
CA GLU A 481 -19.02 -8.87 21.81
C GLU A 481 -20.51 -9.24 22.04
N SER A 482 -21.27 -9.58 20.99
CA SER A 482 -22.69 -9.93 21.10
C SER A 482 -22.89 -11.14 22.01
N GLY A 483 -23.34 -10.90 23.24
CA GLY A 483 -23.55 -11.92 24.29
C GLY A 483 -22.55 -11.89 25.45
N LYS A 484 -21.54 -11.00 25.43
CA LYS A 484 -20.60 -10.79 26.54
C LYS A 484 -20.86 -9.45 27.23
N THR A 485 -20.63 -9.41 28.54
CA THR A 485 -20.65 -8.19 29.35
C THR A 485 -19.65 -7.18 28.76
N THR A 486 -20.05 -5.91 28.62
CA THR A 486 -19.13 -4.83 28.19
C THR A 486 -17.82 -4.92 28.99
N PRO A 487 -16.64 -4.95 28.35
CA PRO A 487 -15.39 -5.12 29.06
C PRO A 487 -15.20 -4.00 30.09
N THR A 488 -14.79 -4.37 31.31
CA THR A 488 -14.44 -3.42 32.37
C THR A 488 -13.08 -2.81 32.05
N LEU A 489 -13.08 -1.74 31.26
CA LEU A 489 -11.87 -1.02 30.86
C LEU A 489 -11.34 -0.19 32.03
N MET A 490 -10.02 -0.03 32.11
CA MET A 490 -9.40 0.80 33.15
C MET A 490 -9.82 2.27 33.00
N THR A 491 -10.11 2.91 34.14
CA THR A 491 -10.34 4.36 34.21
C THR A 491 -9.07 5.14 33.93
N LEU A 492 -9.19 6.43 33.58
CA LEU A 492 -8.01 7.29 33.38
C LEU A 492 -7.17 7.43 34.65
N ASP A 493 -7.78 7.37 35.83
CA ASP A 493 -7.07 7.43 37.12
C ASP A 493 -6.32 6.14 37.40
N GLU A 494 -6.94 4.97 37.19
CA GLU A 494 -6.25 3.67 37.29
C GLU A 494 -5.09 3.56 36.29
N LEU A 495 -5.25 4.09 35.07
CA LEU A 495 -4.18 4.14 34.08
C LEU A 495 -3.02 5.04 34.55
N LYS A 496 -3.30 6.18 35.18
CA LYS A 496 -2.24 7.03 35.76
C LYS A 496 -1.53 6.37 36.92
N GLU A 497 -2.27 5.71 37.82
CA GLU A 497 -1.69 4.96 38.94
C GLU A 497 -0.80 3.81 38.45
N ALA A 498 -1.13 3.24 37.29
CA ALA A 498 -0.33 2.24 36.59
C ALA A 498 0.81 2.84 35.73
N ASP A 499 1.16 4.11 35.94
CA ASP A 499 2.26 4.81 35.25
C ASP A 499 2.05 4.91 33.72
N PHE A 500 0.81 5.02 33.27
CA PHE A 500 0.52 5.44 31.90
C PHE A 500 0.36 6.97 31.85
N ASN A 501 1.15 7.65 31.02
CA ASN A 501 1.05 9.10 30.84
C ASN A 501 -0.18 9.50 30.00
N VAL A 502 -1.38 9.30 30.55
CA VAL A 502 -2.64 9.59 29.87
C VAL A 502 -3.12 11.04 30.08
N SER A 503 -3.79 11.59 29.08
CA SER A 503 -4.39 12.92 29.11
C SER A 503 -5.79 12.87 29.74
N THR A 504 -5.96 13.56 30.88
CA THR A 504 -7.28 13.76 31.53
C THR A 504 -8.04 14.98 31.05
N ASP A 505 -7.36 15.85 30.31
CA ASP A 505 -7.91 17.03 29.64
C ASP A 505 -8.51 16.70 28.26
N TYR A 506 -8.21 15.52 27.72
CA TYR A 506 -8.78 15.06 26.46
C TYR A 506 -10.28 14.76 26.62
N ARG A 507 -11.10 15.43 25.81
CA ARG A 507 -12.55 15.18 25.70
C ARG A 507 -12.82 14.45 24.40
N PHE A 508 -13.33 13.22 24.50
CA PHE A 508 -13.81 12.47 23.35
C PHE A 508 -15.18 12.99 22.90
N LEU A 509 -15.45 12.93 21.60
CA LEU A 509 -16.77 13.25 21.05
C LEU A 509 -17.69 12.04 21.26
N LEU A 510 -18.72 12.20 22.09
CA LEU A 510 -19.84 11.26 22.14
C LEU A 510 -20.56 11.32 20.80
N TRP A 511 -20.25 10.40 19.88
CA TRP A 511 -21.15 10.14 18.78
C TRP A 511 -22.42 9.55 19.40
N ALA A 512 -23.49 10.35 19.45
CA ALA A 512 -24.81 9.80 19.68
C ALA A 512 -25.10 8.88 18.49
N CYS A 513 -24.83 7.59 18.69
CA CYS A 513 -25.25 6.54 17.79
C CYS A 513 -26.73 6.80 17.50
N ALA A 514 -27.08 7.02 16.23
CA ALA A 514 -28.45 7.16 15.79
C ALA A 514 -29.17 5.83 16.02
N SER A 515 -29.54 5.56 17.26
CA SER A 515 -30.48 4.51 17.61
C SER A 515 -31.80 4.88 16.97
N VAL A 516 -32.24 4.00 16.07
CA VAL A 516 -33.59 3.78 15.59
C VAL A 516 -34.64 4.32 16.58
N LYS A 517 -35.01 5.59 16.42
CA LYS A 517 -36.27 6.12 16.94
C LYS A 517 -37.06 6.59 15.74
N LYS A 518 -38.16 5.87 15.47
CA LYS A 518 -39.24 6.28 14.57
C LYS A 518 -39.53 7.77 14.82
N ILE A 519 -39.13 8.63 13.89
CA ILE A 519 -39.59 10.01 13.86
C ILE A 519 -41.04 9.96 13.38
N LYS A 520 -41.98 10.01 14.32
CA LYS A 520 -43.34 10.46 14.01
C LYS A 520 -43.23 11.93 13.60
N ARG A 521 -43.57 12.21 12.34
CA ARG A 521 -43.89 13.56 11.87
C ARG A 521 -44.86 14.22 12.86
N LYS A 522 -44.47 15.35 13.43
CA LYS A 522 -45.42 16.37 13.88
C LYS A 522 -45.20 17.61 13.02
N ALA A 523 -46.33 18.11 12.53
CA ALA A 523 -46.50 19.27 11.69
C ALA A 523 -46.15 20.58 12.42
N ASN A 524 -45.96 21.61 11.60
CA ASN A 524 -45.76 23.05 11.90
C ASN A 524 -44.33 23.36 12.38
N GLY A 525 -43.52 24.17 11.72
CA GLY A 525 -43.77 25.23 10.74
C GLY A 525 -43.20 26.53 11.28
N ASN A 526 -41.97 26.87 10.88
CA ASN A 526 -41.49 28.18 10.41
C ASN A 526 -39.97 28.37 10.62
N TRP A 527 -39.34 28.60 9.47
CA TRP A 527 -38.04 29.22 9.12
C TRP A 527 -36.78 28.76 9.85
#